data_AF-A0A512ISA6-F1
#
_entry.id   AF-A0A512ISA6-F1
#
_cell.length_a   1.000
_cell.length_b   1.000
_cell.length_c   1.000
_cell.angle_alpha   90.00
_cell.angle_beta   90.00
_cell.angle_gamma   90.00
#
_symmetry.space_group_name_H-M   'P 1'
#
loop_
_entity.id
_entity.type
_entity.pdbx_description
1 polymer ?
#
loop_
_entity_poly.entity_id
_entity_poly.type
_entity_poly.pdbx_seq_one_letter_code
_entity_poly.pdbx_strand_id
1 'polypeptide(L)'
;MAKIIELKQFRRGSVRCPAIGLVFPQLYRRRGVNWTYPPGKDDSNFEELIPGIHPDINYTLTTEDDGTVANPEWDPIEHPSPEYETGWIIVRHHQSHAHVEGYLDGYGDMVATDRLGRMVFETSTGLFTVLQRDPLPGQPQPLIAYATKVPHPMVGEDHWYKVLGIDGVEHESSVLLPDIMF
;
A
#
# COMPACT_ATOMS: atom_id res chain seq x y z
N MET A 1 6.08 -1.68 42.55
CA MET A 1 7.16 -1.18 41.69
C MET A 1 6.66 -1.17 40.25
N ALA A 2 6.50 0.01 39.66
CA ALA A 2 6.09 0.14 38.26
C ALA A 2 7.29 -0.14 37.35
N LYS A 3 7.14 -1.10 36.42
CA LYS A 3 8.18 -1.45 35.46
C LYS A 3 8.10 -0.45 34.30
N ILE A 4 9.02 0.52 34.28
CA ILE A 4 9.19 1.40 33.13
C ILE A 4 9.78 0.53 32.01
N ILE A 5 8.97 0.25 30.99
CA ILE A 5 9.42 -0.42 29.77
C ILE A 5 10.07 0.66 28.91
N GLU A 6 11.39 0.57 28.71
CA GLU A 6 12.09 1.45 27.76
C GLU A 6 11.54 1.22 26.34
N LEU A 7 10.90 2.24 25.77
CA LEU A 7 10.30 2.27 24.43
C LEU A 7 11.33 2.22 23.27
N LYS A 8 12.51 1.61 23.46
CA LYS A 8 13.57 1.55 22.45
C LYS A 8 13.32 0.54 21.31
N GLN A 9 12.13 -0.07 21.25
CA GLN A 9 11.68 -0.87 20.11
C GLN A 9 10.60 -0.19 19.24
N PHE A 10 10.23 1.05 19.54
CA PHE A 10 9.22 1.77 18.75
C PHE A 10 9.90 2.52 17.60
N ARG A 11 10.01 1.86 16.44
CA ARG A 11 10.28 2.57 15.18
C ARG A 11 9.13 3.58 14.96
N ARG A 12 9.47 4.88 14.84
CA ARG A 12 8.63 5.84 14.12
C ARG A 12 8.31 5.19 12.76
N GLY A 13 7.02 5.11 12.40
CA GLY A 13 6.58 4.43 11.17
C GLY A 13 5.47 3.37 11.33
N SER A 14 4.92 3.14 12.54
CA SER A 14 3.85 2.15 12.74
C SER A 14 2.50 2.80 13.03
N VAL A 15 1.62 2.84 12.03
CA VAL A 15 0.21 3.23 12.20
C VAL A 15 -0.50 2.15 13.01
N ARG A 16 -1.32 2.56 13.99
CA ARG A 16 -1.98 1.65 14.92
C ARG A 16 -3.48 1.84 14.91
N CYS A 17 -4.20 0.72 14.99
CA CYS A 17 -5.62 0.70 15.29
C CYS A 17 -5.81 0.09 16.70
N PRO A 18 -5.97 0.92 17.74
CA PRO A 18 -6.10 0.44 19.12
C PRO A 18 -7.33 -0.45 19.33
N ALA A 19 -8.41 -0.21 18.58
CA ALA A 19 -9.70 -0.91 18.74
C ALA A 19 -9.60 -2.43 18.56
N ILE A 20 -8.67 -2.90 17.73
CA ILE A 20 -8.45 -4.33 17.46
C ILE A 20 -7.01 -4.76 17.75
N GLY A 21 -6.20 -3.89 18.36
CA GLY A 21 -4.78 -4.17 18.64
C GLY A 21 -3.90 -4.33 17.40
N LEU A 22 -4.36 -3.88 16.22
CA LEU A 22 -3.63 -4.01 14.96
C LEU A 22 -2.54 -2.94 14.83
N VAL A 23 -1.37 -3.37 14.34
CA VAL A 23 -0.28 -2.50 13.92
C VAL A 23 -0.03 -2.72 12.44
N PHE A 24 -0.14 -1.66 11.65
CA PHE A 24 0.17 -1.71 10.22
C PHE A 24 1.68 -1.90 10.02
N PRO A 25 2.09 -2.76 9.08
CA PRO A 25 3.49 -2.89 8.68
C PRO A 25 4.06 -1.58 8.13
N GLN A 26 5.40 -1.48 8.14
CA GLN A 26 6.08 -0.37 7.49
C GLN A 26 5.80 -0.43 5.98
N LEU A 27 5.29 0.67 5.43
CA LEU A 27 5.17 0.84 3.99
C LEU A 27 6.53 1.27 3.42
N TYR A 28 6.92 0.67 2.31
CA TYR A 28 8.14 1.02 1.59
C TYR A 28 7.81 1.47 0.17
N ARG A 29 8.58 2.44 -0.30
CA ARG A 29 8.74 2.76 -1.72
C ARG A 29 9.80 1.82 -2.28
N ARG A 30 9.44 0.99 -3.24
CA ARG A 30 10.38 0.18 -4.03
C ARG A 30 10.69 0.93 -5.32
N ARG A 31 11.94 1.35 -5.49
CA ARG A 31 12.46 2.00 -6.69
C ARG A 31 13.35 1.04 -7.47
N GLY A 32 13.45 1.21 -8.77
CA GLY A 32 14.38 0.47 -9.62
C GLY A 32 14.11 0.77 -11.08
N VAL A 33 14.37 -0.21 -11.95
CA VAL A 33 14.06 -0.10 -13.38
C VAL A 33 13.30 -1.34 -13.87
N ASN A 34 12.50 -1.15 -14.91
CA ASN A 34 11.88 -2.26 -15.60
C ASN A 34 12.93 -3.16 -16.25
N TRP A 35 12.66 -4.46 -16.25
CA TRP A 35 13.38 -5.42 -17.09
C TRP A 35 13.11 -5.12 -18.57
N THR A 36 14.14 -5.18 -19.41
CA THR A 36 14.03 -4.99 -20.86
C THR A 36 14.86 -6.02 -21.61
N TYR A 37 14.49 -6.29 -22.87
CA TYR A 37 15.32 -7.08 -23.77
C TYR A 37 16.44 -6.23 -24.36
N PRO A 38 17.65 -6.80 -24.54
CA PRO A 38 18.69 -6.16 -25.34
C PRO A 38 18.22 -5.95 -26.78
N PRO A 39 18.71 -4.91 -27.49
CA PRO A 39 18.32 -4.65 -28.87
C PRO A 39 18.54 -5.88 -29.78
N GLY A 40 17.49 -6.28 -30.52
CA GLY A 40 17.54 -7.35 -31.51
C GLY A 40 17.44 -8.78 -30.94
N LYS A 41 16.99 -8.94 -29.70
CA LYS A 41 16.72 -10.25 -29.08
C LYS A 41 15.27 -10.67 -29.20
N ASP A 42 15.04 -11.94 -28.89
CA ASP A 42 13.73 -12.58 -28.87
C ASP A 42 13.02 -12.26 -27.55
N ASP A 43 11.87 -11.60 -27.64
CA ASP A 43 11.07 -11.13 -26.51
C ASP A 43 10.40 -12.26 -25.70
N SER A 44 10.73 -13.53 -25.99
CA SER A 44 10.21 -14.72 -25.30
C SER A 44 11.16 -15.37 -24.29
N ASN A 45 12.44 -14.97 -24.23
CA ASN A 45 13.43 -15.56 -23.31
C ASN A 45 13.71 -14.68 -22.07
N PHE A 46 13.00 -14.94 -20.97
CA PHE A 46 13.14 -14.20 -19.72
C PHE A 46 14.56 -14.20 -19.12
N GLU A 47 15.43 -15.17 -19.45
CA GLU A 47 16.82 -15.20 -18.97
C GLU A 47 17.72 -14.15 -19.64
N GLU A 48 17.29 -13.59 -20.77
CA GLU A 48 18.03 -12.55 -21.50
C GLU A 48 17.67 -11.12 -21.07
N LEU A 49 16.74 -10.96 -20.12
CA LEU A 49 16.36 -9.66 -19.60
C LEU A 49 17.53 -8.97 -18.91
N ILE A 50 17.71 -7.70 -19.24
CA ILE A 50 18.69 -6.81 -18.60
C ILE A 50 17.96 -5.66 -17.89
N PRO A 51 18.59 -4.99 -16.91
CA PRO A 51 18.05 -3.76 -16.36
C PRO A 51 17.87 -2.71 -17.47
N GLY A 52 16.65 -2.18 -17.60
CA GLY A 52 16.33 -1.13 -18.55
C GLY A 52 16.67 0.28 -18.05
N ILE A 53 16.14 1.29 -18.74
CA ILE A 53 16.31 2.71 -18.38
C ILE A 53 15.02 3.35 -17.86
N HIS A 54 13.89 2.65 -17.98
CA HIS A 54 12.60 3.15 -17.53
C HIS A 54 12.48 2.91 -16.03
N PRO A 55 12.43 3.99 -15.21
CA PRO A 55 12.27 3.84 -13.78
C PRO A 55 10.93 3.17 -13.46
N ASP A 56 10.94 2.34 -12.42
CA ASP A 56 9.75 1.73 -11.86
C ASP A 56 9.65 2.07 -10.37
N ILE A 57 8.48 2.51 -9.94
CA ILE A 57 8.17 2.86 -8.56
C ILE A 57 6.90 2.11 -8.17
N ASN A 58 7.02 1.25 -7.15
CA ASN A 58 5.90 0.49 -6.59
C ASN A 58 5.92 0.56 -5.06
N TYR A 59 4.80 0.20 -4.43
CA TYR A 59 4.65 0.24 -2.98
C TYR A 59 4.52 -1.17 -2.40
N THR A 60 5.24 -1.44 -1.32
CA THR A 60 5.35 -2.78 -0.74
C THR A 60 5.40 -2.74 0.79
N LEU A 61 5.04 -3.85 1.44
CA LEU A 61 5.21 -4.05 2.89
C LEU A 61 6.42 -4.92 3.23
N THR A 62 7.20 -5.32 2.22
CA THR A 62 8.40 -6.15 2.38
C THR A 62 9.59 -5.59 1.61
N THR A 63 10.79 -5.80 2.15
CA THR A 63 12.06 -5.53 1.46
C THR A 63 12.64 -6.78 0.81
N GLU A 64 11.90 -7.89 0.82
CA GLU A 64 12.29 -9.08 0.06
C GLU A 64 12.14 -8.81 -1.43
N ASP A 65 13.15 -9.21 -2.19
CA ASP A 65 13.15 -9.10 -3.65
C ASP A 65 12.33 -10.24 -4.25
N ASP A 66 11.34 -9.88 -5.06
CA ASP A 66 10.46 -10.81 -5.80
C ASP A 66 10.93 -10.98 -7.26
N GLY A 67 12.04 -10.35 -7.64
CA GLY A 67 12.62 -10.39 -8.99
C GLY A 67 11.83 -9.57 -10.02
N THR A 68 10.78 -8.84 -9.62
CA THR A 68 9.89 -8.16 -10.56
C THR A 68 10.41 -6.81 -11.02
N VAL A 69 11.37 -6.24 -10.31
CA VAL A 69 12.04 -4.96 -10.60
C VAL A 69 13.54 -5.20 -10.60
N ALA A 70 14.26 -4.65 -11.57
CA ALA A 70 15.70 -4.77 -11.63
C ALA A 70 16.38 -3.74 -10.71
N ASN A 71 17.42 -4.18 -9.99
CA ASN A 71 18.19 -3.39 -9.02
C ASN A 71 17.31 -2.63 -8.01
N PRO A 72 16.47 -3.34 -7.24
CA PRO A 72 15.52 -2.69 -6.34
C PRO A 72 16.23 -1.96 -5.18
N GLU A 73 15.74 -0.76 -4.89
CA GLU A 73 16.01 0.01 -3.68
C GLU A 73 14.72 0.16 -2.88
N TRP A 74 14.82 0.17 -1.55
CA TRP A 74 13.65 0.29 -0.67
C TRP A 74 13.80 1.46 0.29
N ASP A 75 12.92 2.46 0.17
CA ASP A 75 12.85 3.57 1.11
C ASP A 75 11.65 3.40 2.04
N PRO A 76 11.80 3.45 3.37
CA PRO A 76 10.66 3.48 4.26
C PRO A 76 9.87 4.80 4.07
N ILE A 77 8.56 4.69 3.93
CA ILE A 77 7.67 5.85 3.83
C ILE A 77 7.22 6.25 5.24
N GLU A 78 7.67 7.42 5.71
CA GLU A 78 7.22 8.03 6.96
C GLU A 78 6.12 9.09 6.72
N HIS A 79 6.16 9.73 5.56
CA HIS A 79 5.22 10.73 5.07
C HIS A 79 5.17 10.64 3.54
N PRO A 80 4.06 11.02 2.89
CA PRO A 80 4.02 11.05 1.43
C PRO A 80 4.93 12.15 0.88
N SER A 81 5.46 11.97 -0.31
CA SER A 81 6.30 12.92 -1.03
C SER A 81 5.73 13.20 -2.42
N PRO A 82 5.53 14.48 -2.81
CA PRO A 82 5.04 14.83 -4.15
C PRO A 82 5.97 14.37 -5.26
N GLU A 83 7.25 14.16 -4.96
CA GLU A 83 8.26 13.75 -5.94
C GLU A 83 8.03 12.32 -6.43
N TYR A 84 7.50 11.46 -5.58
CA TYR A 84 7.42 10.02 -5.84
C TYR A 84 5.98 9.48 -5.79
N GLU A 85 5.15 10.00 -4.89
CA GLU A 85 3.78 9.55 -4.72
C GLU A 85 2.86 10.29 -5.69
N THR A 86 2.55 9.64 -6.82
CA THR A 86 1.53 10.10 -7.75
C THR A 86 0.22 9.37 -7.46
N GLY A 87 -0.81 10.09 -7.00
CA GLY A 87 -2.10 9.52 -6.64
C GLY A 87 -2.17 9.02 -5.20
N TRP A 88 -3.02 8.02 -4.97
CA TRP A 88 -3.35 7.55 -3.62
C TRP A 88 -2.83 6.15 -3.38
N ILE A 89 -2.32 5.93 -2.17
CA ILE A 89 -1.84 4.63 -1.72
C ILE A 89 -2.74 4.15 -0.59
N ILE A 90 -3.30 2.95 -0.74
CA ILE A 90 -4.21 2.37 0.22
C ILE A 90 -3.59 1.09 0.76
N VAL A 91 -3.27 1.08 2.05
CA VAL A 91 -2.84 -0.10 2.81
C VAL A 91 -4.04 -0.61 3.59
N ARG A 92 -4.60 -1.76 3.19
CA ARG A 92 -5.82 -2.31 3.79
C ARG A 92 -5.55 -3.64 4.46
N HIS A 93 -5.95 -3.78 5.71
CA HIS A 93 -5.98 -5.04 6.44
C HIS A 93 -7.24 -5.85 6.12
N HIS A 94 -7.10 -7.17 6.06
CA HIS A 94 -8.16 -8.13 5.78
C HIS A 94 -8.22 -9.23 6.84
N GLN A 95 -9.43 -9.65 7.20
CA GLN A 95 -9.65 -10.66 8.24
C GLN A 95 -9.32 -12.09 7.79
N SER A 96 -9.34 -12.35 6.48
CA SER A 96 -9.08 -13.67 5.90
C SER A 96 -8.69 -13.56 4.42
N HIS A 97 -8.14 -14.64 3.86
CA HIS A 97 -7.88 -14.73 2.42
C HIS A 97 -9.15 -14.55 1.57
N ALA A 98 -10.28 -15.14 1.98
CA ALA A 98 -11.55 -14.95 1.28
C ALA A 98 -11.99 -13.47 1.22
N HIS A 99 -11.66 -12.66 2.24
CA HIS A 99 -11.91 -11.21 2.19
C HIS A 99 -10.96 -10.48 1.24
N VAL A 100 -9.71 -10.91 1.14
CA VAL A 100 -8.76 -10.39 0.13
C VAL A 100 -9.26 -10.72 -1.27
N GLU A 101 -9.63 -11.97 -1.52
CA GLU A 101 -10.14 -12.41 -2.83
C GLU A 101 -11.36 -11.58 -3.25
N GLY A 102 -12.39 -11.49 -2.41
CA GLY A 102 -13.57 -10.69 -2.73
C GLY A 102 -13.27 -9.19 -2.90
N TYR A 103 -12.27 -8.65 -2.20
CA TYR A 103 -11.83 -7.27 -2.39
C TYR A 103 -11.11 -7.06 -3.74
N LEU A 104 -10.23 -8.00 -4.12
CA LEU A 104 -9.49 -7.93 -5.37
C LEU A 104 -10.37 -8.21 -6.59
N ASP A 105 -11.35 -9.12 -6.49
CA ASP A 105 -12.34 -9.36 -7.54
C ASP A 105 -13.12 -8.07 -7.82
N GLY A 106 -13.66 -7.44 -6.77
CA GLY A 106 -14.39 -6.17 -6.93
C GLY A 106 -13.50 -5.01 -7.41
N TYR A 107 -12.21 -5.00 -7.07
CA TYR A 107 -11.28 -4.01 -7.62
C TYR A 107 -10.96 -4.27 -9.09
N GLY A 108 -10.73 -5.53 -9.47
CA GLY A 108 -10.46 -5.95 -10.85
C GLY A 108 -11.63 -5.71 -11.80
N ASP A 109 -12.87 -5.80 -11.32
CA ASP A 109 -14.07 -5.43 -12.09
C ASP A 109 -14.11 -3.93 -12.44
N MET A 110 -13.49 -3.08 -11.61
CA MET A 110 -13.52 -1.63 -11.75
C MET A 110 -12.28 -1.06 -12.43
N VAL A 111 -11.16 -1.77 -12.38
CA VAL A 111 -9.86 -1.32 -12.90
C VAL A 111 -9.19 -2.45 -13.67
N ALA A 112 -8.86 -2.19 -14.94
CA ALA A 112 -8.04 -3.12 -15.72
C ALA A 112 -6.61 -3.15 -15.16
N THR A 113 -6.29 -4.18 -14.38
CA THR A 113 -4.95 -4.43 -13.84
C THR A 113 -4.54 -5.87 -14.08
N ASP A 114 -3.30 -6.10 -14.49
CA ASP A 114 -2.75 -7.41 -14.83
C ASP A 114 -2.11 -8.12 -13.62
N ARG A 115 -2.06 -7.48 -12.44
CA ARG A 115 -1.18 -7.91 -11.32
C ARG A 115 -1.83 -7.83 -9.93
N LEU A 116 -3.09 -8.23 -9.81
CA LEU A 116 -3.83 -8.26 -8.52
C LEU A 116 -3.08 -9.02 -7.41
N GLY A 117 -2.45 -10.16 -7.74
CA GLY A 117 -1.74 -10.97 -6.75
C GLY A 117 -0.53 -10.29 -6.11
N ARG A 118 0.09 -9.31 -6.79
CA ARG A 118 1.25 -8.57 -6.25
C ARG A 118 0.87 -7.53 -5.20
N MET A 119 -0.43 -7.31 -5.02
CA MET A 119 -0.96 -6.36 -4.08
C MET A 119 -1.15 -6.99 -2.71
N VAL A 120 -1.02 -8.31 -2.55
CA VAL A 120 -1.29 -9.05 -1.31
C VAL A 120 -0.02 -9.29 -0.50
N PHE A 121 -0.08 -9.00 0.79
CA PHE A 121 1.03 -9.16 1.72
C PHE A 121 0.56 -9.91 2.96
N GLU A 122 1.07 -11.11 3.17
CA GLU A 122 0.92 -11.83 4.42
C GLU A 122 2.12 -11.49 5.32
N THR A 123 1.83 -10.91 6.48
CA THR A 123 2.85 -10.43 7.41
C THR A 123 2.61 -11.04 8.78
N SER A 124 3.59 -10.89 9.69
CA SER A 124 3.44 -11.33 11.08
C SER A 124 2.30 -10.62 11.83
N THR A 125 1.82 -9.47 11.33
CA THR A 125 0.73 -8.70 11.96
C THR A 125 -0.62 -8.85 11.26
N GLY A 126 -0.70 -9.65 10.19
CA GLY A 126 -1.95 -9.94 9.49
C GLY A 126 -1.80 -9.94 7.97
N LEU A 127 -2.95 -9.99 7.31
CA LEU A 127 -3.09 -10.03 5.86
C LEU A 127 -3.47 -8.65 5.34
N PHE A 128 -2.73 -8.17 4.35
CA PHE A 128 -2.88 -6.82 3.83
C PHE A 128 -2.94 -6.78 2.31
N THR A 129 -3.53 -5.71 1.78
CA THR A 129 -3.36 -5.29 0.40
C THR A 129 -2.75 -3.90 0.31
N VAL A 130 -1.85 -3.67 -0.64
CA VAL A 130 -1.36 -2.33 -1.01
C VAL A 130 -1.81 -2.03 -2.44
N LEU A 131 -2.57 -0.94 -2.59
CA LEU A 131 -3.08 -0.49 -3.88
C LEU A 131 -2.66 0.95 -4.13
N GLN A 132 -2.31 1.23 -5.39
CA GLN A 132 -2.23 2.59 -5.91
C GLN A 132 -3.43 2.85 -6.81
N ARG A 133 -4.05 4.02 -6.70
CA ARG A 133 -5.09 4.44 -7.62
C ARG A 133 -4.96 5.91 -7.96
N ASP A 134 -5.58 6.27 -9.08
CA ASP A 134 -5.72 7.66 -9.48
C ASP A 134 -6.45 8.46 -8.40
N PRO A 135 -6.04 9.72 -8.22
CA PRO A 135 -6.68 10.61 -7.28
C PRO A 135 -8.10 10.96 -7.71
N LEU A 136 -8.98 11.17 -6.75
CA LEU A 136 -10.32 11.67 -7.02
C LEU A 136 -10.28 13.18 -7.31
N PRO A 137 -11.10 13.69 -8.25
CA PRO A 137 -11.26 15.12 -8.46
C PRO A 137 -11.62 15.84 -7.16
N GLY A 138 -11.04 17.01 -6.92
CA GLY A 138 -11.35 17.84 -5.74
C GLY A 138 -10.74 17.36 -4.42
N GLN A 139 -10.07 16.21 -4.39
CA GLN A 139 -9.49 15.67 -3.17
C GLN A 139 -7.97 15.91 -3.06
N PRO A 140 -7.39 15.93 -1.83
CA PRO A 140 -5.96 16.15 -1.63
C PRO A 140 -5.07 15.11 -2.34
N GLN A 141 -3.85 15.53 -2.68
CA GLN A 141 -2.84 14.64 -3.28
C GLN A 141 -1.42 15.02 -2.86
N PRO A 142 -0.52 14.02 -2.80
CA PRO A 142 -0.77 12.59 -2.59
C PRO A 142 -1.46 12.29 -1.24
N LEU A 143 -2.08 11.11 -1.17
CA LEU A 143 -2.73 10.59 0.05
C LEU A 143 -2.29 9.16 0.34
N ILE A 144 -2.05 8.85 1.62
CA ILE A 144 -1.83 7.48 2.10
C ILE A 144 -2.93 7.13 3.11
N ALA A 145 -3.65 6.04 2.85
CA ALA A 145 -4.76 5.59 3.68
C ALA A 145 -4.47 4.21 4.28
N TYR A 146 -4.58 4.10 5.60
CA TYR A 146 -4.49 2.85 6.34
C TYR A 146 -5.90 2.42 6.75
N ALA A 147 -6.36 1.27 6.27
CA ALA A 147 -7.73 0.81 6.40
C ALA A 147 -7.81 -0.52 7.14
N THR A 148 -8.74 -0.65 8.10
CA THR A 148 -9.09 -1.95 8.70
C THR A 148 -10.57 -1.96 9.10
N LYS A 149 -11.12 -3.14 9.39
CA LYS A 149 -12.46 -3.28 9.98
C LYS A 149 -12.35 -3.29 11.50
N VAL A 150 -13.16 -2.48 12.16
CA VAL A 150 -13.29 -2.47 13.62
C VAL A 150 -14.75 -2.72 13.98
N PRO A 151 -15.03 -3.45 15.08
CA PRO A 151 -16.41 -3.64 15.53
C PRO A 151 -17.05 -2.29 15.88
N HIS A 152 -18.12 -1.91 15.20
CA HIS A 152 -18.91 -0.74 15.57
C HIS A 152 -20.13 -1.14 16.43
N PRO A 153 -20.57 -0.30 17.39
CA PRO A 153 -21.77 -0.56 18.18
C PRO A 153 -23.06 -0.60 17.34
N MET A 154 -23.07 0.01 16.16
CA MET A 154 -24.19 -0.09 15.22
C MET A 154 -23.93 -1.20 14.19
N VAL A 155 -24.91 -2.08 14.01
CA VAL A 155 -24.87 -3.17 13.04
C VAL A 155 -24.71 -2.59 11.63
N GLY A 156 -23.68 -3.02 10.91
CA GLY A 156 -23.45 -2.68 9.50
C GLY A 156 -22.40 -1.59 9.25
N GLU A 157 -21.86 -0.96 10.29
CA GLU A 157 -20.71 -0.06 10.17
C GLU A 157 -19.47 -0.82 10.65
N ASP A 158 -18.43 -1.01 9.82
CA ASP A 158 -17.23 -1.73 10.25
C ASP A 158 -15.99 -1.19 9.53
N HIS A 159 -15.55 0.05 9.82
CA HIS A 159 -14.34 0.57 9.19
C HIS A 159 -13.61 1.59 10.07
N TRP A 160 -12.29 1.42 10.18
CA TRP A 160 -11.36 2.40 10.72
C TRP A 160 -10.37 2.78 9.63
N TYR A 161 -10.23 4.09 9.42
CA TYR A 161 -9.31 4.66 8.44
C TYR A 161 -8.43 5.69 9.13
N LYS A 162 -7.12 5.62 8.88
CA LYS A 162 -6.21 6.73 9.13
C LYS A 162 -5.70 7.22 7.78
N VAL A 163 -5.95 8.49 7.47
CA VAL A 163 -5.60 9.10 6.18
C VAL A 163 -4.54 10.17 6.42
N LEU A 164 -3.44 10.11 5.68
CA LEU A 164 -2.32 11.05 5.76
C LEU A 164 -2.17 11.80 4.43
N GLY A 165 -2.17 13.12 4.49
CA GLY A 165 -1.87 14.02 3.39
C GLY A 165 -0.38 14.11 3.12
N ILE A 166 -0.02 14.72 1.99
CA ILE A 166 1.36 15.00 1.57
C ILE A 166 2.18 15.74 2.63
N ASP A 167 1.55 16.62 3.40
CA ASP A 167 2.16 17.37 4.50
C ASP A 167 2.30 16.52 5.78
N GLY A 168 1.90 15.26 5.74
CA GLY A 168 1.84 14.35 6.88
C GLY A 168 0.67 14.61 7.82
N VAL A 169 -0.23 15.54 7.49
CA VAL A 169 -1.39 15.87 8.32
C VAL A 169 -2.44 14.77 8.19
N GLU A 170 -3.11 14.48 9.30
CA GLU A 170 -4.21 13.52 9.33
C GLU A 170 -5.50 14.15 8.80
N HIS A 171 -6.21 13.43 7.94
CA HIS A 171 -7.48 13.83 7.37
C HIS A 171 -8.62 12.92 7.82
N GLU A 172 -9.84 13.46 7.76
CA GLU A 172 -11.06 12.70 7.94
C GLU A 172 -11.20 11.59 6.88
N SER A 173 -11.79 10.47 7.29
CA SER A 173 -11.97 9.30 6.41
C SER A 173 -12.91 9.54 5.22
N SER A 174 -13.77 10.56 5.29
CA SER A 174 -14.68 10.97 4.22
C SER A 174 -13.96 11.36 2.94
N VAL A 175 -12.69 11.75 3.03
CA VAL A 175 -11.80 12.02 1.88
C VAL A 175 -11.69 10.78 0.99
N LEU A 176 -11.91 9.56 1.50
CA LEU A 176 -11.82 8.34 0.70
C LEU A 176 -13.05 8.05 -0.16
N LEU A 177 -14.17 8.69 0.14
CA LEU A 177 -15.44 8.48 -0.53
C LEU A 177 -15.45 9.24 -1.87
N PRO A 178 -16.01 8.65 -2.94
CA PRO A 178 -16.27 9.42 -4.15
C PRO A 178 -17.20 10.59 -3.83
N ASP A 179 -17.01 11.74 -4.51
CA ASP A 179 -18.01 12.81 -4.50
C ASP A 179 -19.30 12.22 -5.09
N ILE A 180 -20.24 11.86 -4.22
CA ILE A 180 -21.59 11.50 -4.64
C ILE A 180 -22.27 12.83 -4.93
N MET A 181 -22.03 13.38 -6.13
CA MET A 181 -22.93 14.36 -6.72
C MET A 181 -24.24 13.61 -7.01
N PHE A 182 -25.24 13.86 -6.16
CA PHE A 182 -26.63 13.61 -6.49
C PHE A 182 -27.07 14.47 -7.68
#